data_AF-A0A3M6T9N5-F1
#
_entry.id   AF-A0A3M6T9N5-F1
#
_cell.length_a   1.000
_cell.length_b   1.000
_cell.length_c   1.000
_cell.angle_alpha   90.00
_cell.angle_beta   90.00
_cell.angle_gamma   90.00
#
_symmetry.space_group_name_H-M   'P 1'
#
loop_
_entity.id
_entity.type
_entity.pdbx_description
1 polymer ?
#
loop_
_entity_poly.entity_id
_entity_poly.type
_entity_poly.pdbx_seq_one_letter_code
_entity_poly.pdbx_strand_id
1 'polypeptide(L)'
;MLKILGVKSHVFSMDIDLSLLDPVAKECPDVTFIEGNSNEIEKCFPPELLQTLPHPWFITEDVHINIVEVLKYFDKFTEPGDYICVEDTNPLAPNQPGQGLIKELGYTPFGHSKLDKLKEFMKTHSERYLVDQLYTDLFG
;
A
#
# COMPACT_ATOMS: atom_id res chain seq x y z
N MET A 1 10.40 -4.71 11.37
CA MET A 1 11.59 -3.86 11.19
C MET A 1 11.62 -2.67 12.17
N LEU A 2 10.56 -1.86 12.30
CA LEU A 2 10.50 -0.71 13.23
C LEU A 2 10.83 -1.07 14.70
N LYS A 3 10.25 -2.16 15.20
CA LYS A 3 10.51 -2.67 16.56
C LYS A 3 11.99 -3.02 16.81
N ILE A 4 12.67 -3.56 15.79
CA ILE A 4 14.11 -3.89 15.87
C ILE A 4 14.95 -2.62 16.01
N LEU A 5 14.50 -1.52 15.39
CA LEU A 5 15.12 -0.20 15.50
C LEU A 5 14.72 0.55 16.78
N GLY A 6 13.95 -0.07 17.69
CA GLY A 6 13.48 0.55 18.93
C GLY A 6 12.39 1.60 18.72
N VAL A 7 11.79 1.67 17.52
CA VAL A 7 10.70 2.60 17.21
C VAL A 7 9.41 2.02 17.78
N LYS A 8 8.74 2.80 18.64
CA LYS A 8 7.40 2.47 19.13
C LYS A 8 6.39 2.76 18.02
N SER A 9 5.76 1.72 17.50
CA SER A 9 4.77 1.80 16.42
C SER A 9 3.65 0.79 16.66
N HIS A 10 2.50 1.02 16.02
CA HIS A 10 1.43 0.03 15.91
C HIS A 10 1.13 -0.18 14.42
N VAL A 11 0.96 -1.42 13.99
CA VAL A 11 0.67 -1.75 12.58
C VAL A 11 -0.79 -2.16 12.45
N PHE A 12 -1.49 -1.62 11.47
CA PHE A 12 -2.77 -2.14 11.03
C PHE A 12 -2.56 -2.81 9.68
N SER A 13 -2.90 -4.10 9.58
CA SER A 13 -2.76 -4.89 8.36
C SER A 13 -4.12 -5.44 7.97
N MET A 14 -4.51 -5.21 6.72
CA MET A 14 -5.80 -5.63 6.19
C MET A 14 -5.56 -6.64 5.06
N ASP A 15 -6.31 -7.74 5.09
CA ASP A 15 -6.35 -8.70 3.98
C ASP A 15 -7.78 -9.24 3.86
N ILE A 16 -8.16 -9.75 2.69
CA ILE A 16 -9.47 -10.35 2.45
C ILE A 16 -9.62 -11.72 3.12
N ASP A 17 -8.51 -12.39 3.41
CA ASP A 17 -8.49 -13.73 3.99
C ASP A 17 -7.38 -13.87 5.06
N LEU A 18 -7.75 -13.80 6.34
CA LEU A 18 -6.80 -13.98 7.43
C LEU A 18 -6.49 -15.46 7.75
N SER A 19 -7.06 -16.42 7.01
CA SER A 19 -6.76 -17.84 7.21
C SER A 19 -5.31 -18.18 6.85
N LEU A 20 -4.70 -17.41 5.93
CA LEU A 20 -3.31 -17.56 5.50
C LEU A 20 -2.30 -16.88 6.45
N LEU A 21 -2.78 -16.16 7.46
CA LEU A 21 -1.92 -15.46 8.40
C LEU A 21 -1.18 -16.46 9.31
N ASP A 22 0.16 -16.34 9.33
CA ASP A 22 1.05 -17.17 10.12
C ASP A 22 0.71 -17.10 11.62
N PRO A 23 0.70 -18.23 12.36
CA PRO A 23 0.40 -18.24 13.79
C PRO A 23 1.30 -17.32 14.62
N VAL A 24 2.59 -17.19 14.29
CA VAL A 24 3.53 -16.31 15.00
C VAL A 24 3.16 -14.84 14.78
N ALA A 25 2.72 -14.48 13.58
CA ALA A 25 2.27 -13.11 13.29
C ALA A 25 1.06 -12.73 14.16
N LYS A 26 0.12 -13.65 14.37
CA LYS A 26 -1.08 -13.45 15.23
C LYS A 26 -0.76 -13.13 16.68
N GLU A 27 0.42 -13.54 17.16
CA GLU A 27 0.86 -13.30 18.53
C GLU A 27 1.51 -11.92 18.73
N CYS A 28 1.72 -11.13 17.65
CA CYS A 28 2.32 -9.80 17.74
C CYS A 28 1.34 -8.78 18.37
N PRO A 29 1.59 -8.28 19.60
CA PRO A 29 0.63 -7.42 20.30
C PRO A 29 0.50 -6.00 19.71
N ASP A 30 1.50 -5.60 18.94
CA ASP A 30 1.65 -4.29 18.29
C ASP A 30 1.19 -4.32 16.82
N VAL A 31 0.42 -5.35 16.43
CA VAL A 31 -0.22 -5.48 15.12
C VAL A 31 -1.70 -5.79 15.29
N THR A 32 -2.56 -5.04 14.60
CA THR A 32 -3.98 -5.34 14.46
C THR A 32 -4.24 -5.86 13.05
N PHE A 33 -4.76 -7.08 12.94
CA PHE A 33 -5.19 -7.66 11.67
C PHE A 33 -6.67 -7.42 11.44
N ILE A 34 -7.03 -7.03 10.23
CA ILE A 34 -8.38 -6.68 9.81
C ILE A 34 -8.73 -7.55 8.61
N GLU A 35 -9.74 -8.40 8.74
CA GLU A 35 -10.28 -9.11 7.58
C GLU A 35 -11.23 -8.17 6.83
N GLY A 36 -10.93 -7.87 5.57
CA GLY A 36 -11.61 -6.79 4.85
C GLY A 36 -11.31 -6.70 3.36
N ASN A 37 -12.18 -6.00 2.64
CA ASN A 37 -12.09 -5.83 1.19
C ASN A 37 -11.73 -4.37 0.85
N SER A 38 -10.73 -4.16 -0.01
CA SER A 38 -10.31 -2.81 -0.43
C SER A 38 -11.38 -2.04 -1.20
N ASN A 39 -12.41 -2.71 -1.73
CA ASN A 39 -13.59 -2.07 -2.31
C ASN A 39 -14.53 -1.44 -1.26
N GLU A 40 -14.31 -1.74 0.02
CA GLU A 40 -15.08 -1.25 1.18
C GLU A 40 -14.11 -0.71 2.24
N ILE A 41 -13.10 0.04 1.81
CA ILE A 41 -11.96 0.47 2.64
C ILE A 41 -12.40 1.22 3.91
N GLU A 42 -13.50 1.96 3.83
CA GLU A 42 -14.07 2.71 4.94
C GLU A 42 -14.65 1.83 6.05
N LYS A 43 -15.01 0.58 5.75
CA LYS A 43 -15.43 -0.39 6.78
C LYS A 43 -14.22 -0.96 7.52
N CYS A 44 -13.10 -1.08 6.83
CA CYS A 44 -11.87 -1.64 7.35
C CYS A 44 -11.14 -0.60 8.20
N PHE A 45 -11.12 0.66 7.73
CA PHE A 45 -10.46 1.79 8.39
C PHE A 45 -11.46 2.92 8.62
N PRO A 46 -12.38 2.78 9.59
CA PRO A 46 -13.43 3.76 9.79
C PRO A 46 -12.87 5.13 10.23
N PRO A 47 -13.52 6.26 9.88
CA PRO A 47 -13.00 7.60 10.16
C PRO A 47 -12.69 7.84 11.64
N GLU A 48 -13.48 7.26 12.54
CA GLU A 48 -13.33 7.39 14.00
C GLU A 48 -12.03 6.75 14.47
N LEU A 49 -11.58 5.66 13.82
CA LEU A 49 -10.26 5.09 14.06
C LEU A 49 -9.19 6.03 13.52
N LEU A 50 -9.25 6.38 12.24
CA LEU A 50 -8.22 7.17 11.56
C LEU A 50 -7.96 8.52 12.23
N GLN A 51 -9.01 9.22 12.69
CA GLN A 51 -8.87 10.50 13.39
C GLN A 51 -8.16 10.42 14.74
N THR A 52 -7.99 9.22 15.30
CA THR A 52 -7.36 9.01 16.62
C THR A 52 -5.93 8.45 16.52
N LEU A 53 -5.50 8.02 15.33
CA LEU A 53 -4.18 7.42 15.16
C LEU A 53 -3.09 8.50 15.21
N PRO A 54 -1.95 8.24 15.89
CA PRO A 54 -0.86 9.19 15.93
C PRO A 54 -0.11 9.24 14.59
N HIS A 55 0.21 10.46 14.13
CA HIS A 55 1.09 10.70 12.99
C HIS A 55 2.58 10.73 13.42
N PRO A 56 3.54 10.46 12.51
CA PRO A 56 3.35 10.19 11.08
C PRO A 56 2.89 8.75 10.80
N TRP A 57 2.11 8.60 9.73
CA TRP A 57 1.73 7.31 9.16
C TRP A 57 2.67 6.89 8.05
N PHE A 58 2.84 5.58 7.93
CA PHE A 58 3.41 4.95 6.76
C PHE A 58 2.38 3.95 6.21
N ILE A 59 1.79 4.29 5.06
CA ILE A 59 0.75 3.50 4.42
C ILE A 59 1.39 2.72 3.27
N THR A 60 1.21 1.39 3.28
CA THR A 60 1.64 0.52 2.18
C THR A 60 0.41 0.00 1.45
N GLU A 61 0.28 0.32 0.16
CA GLU A 61 -0.76 -0.22 -0.71
C GLU A 61 -0.17 -1.36 -1.55
N ASP A 62 -0.56 -2.58 -1.20
CA ASP A 62 -0.06 -3.83 -1.82
C ASP A 62 -1.21 -4.81 -2.16
N VAL A 63 -2.43 -4.29 -2.32
CA VAL A 63 -3.59 -5.11 -2.72
C VAL A 63 -3.77 -5.09 -4.24
N HIS A 64 -3.27 -4.03 -4.91
CA HIS A 64 -3.35 -3.75 -6.34
C HIS A 64 -4.80 -3.68 -6.90
N ILE A 65 -5.80 -3.65 -6.02
CA ILE A 65 -7.24 -3.56 -6.34
C ILE A 65 -7.78 -2.27 -5.72
N ASN A 66 -8.59 -1.54 -6.49
CA ASN A 66 -9.27 -0.31 -6.05
C ASN A 66 -8.33 0.82 -5.55
N ILE A 67 -7.09 0.82 -6.01
CA ILE A 67 -5.99 1.68 -5.55
C ILE A 67 -6.39 3.16 -5.47
N VAL A 68 -7.00 3.70 -6.54
CA VAL A 68 -7.35 5.14 -6.59
C VAL A 68 -8.33 5.53 -5.50
N GLU A 69 -9.33 4.70 -5.22
CA GLU A 69 -10.33 5.01 -4.19
C GLU A 69 -9.76 4.80 -2.78
N VAL A 70 -8.88 3.81 -2.60
CA VAL A 70 -8.09 3.65 -1.36
C VAL A 70 -7.24 4.90 -1.10
N LEU A 71 -6.48 5.36 -2.09
CA LEU A 71 -5.65 6.57 -1.97
C LEU A 71 -6.49 7.82 -1.68
N LYS A 72 -7.60 8.03 -2.41
CA LYS A 72 -8.55 9.13 -2.13
C LYS A 72 -9.17 9.04 -0.74
N TYR A 73 -9.36 7.83 -0.21
CA TYR A 73 -9.92 7.64 1.12
C TYR A 73 -8.92 8.09 2.19
N PHE A 74 -7.69 7.59 2.13
CA PHE A 74 -6.63 7.96 3.08
C PHE A 74 -6.16 9.40 2.93
N ASP A 75 -6.18 9.98 1.73
CA ASP A 75 -5.81 11.38 1.47
C ASP A 75 -6.55 12.35 2.40
N LYS A 76 -7.82 12.05 2.74
CA LYS A 76 -8.66 12.87 3.63
C LYS A 76 -8.11 13.00 5.06
N PHE A 77 -7.22 12.10 5.47
CA PHE A 77 -6.72 11.98 6.84
C PHE A 77 -5.20 12.15 6.93
N THR A 78 -4.49 12.23 5.81
CA THR A 78 -3.03 12.37 5.82
C THR A 78 -2.59 13.77 6.22
N GLU A 79 -1.50 13.82 6.97
CA GLU A 79 -0.83 15.03 7.46
C GLU A 79 0.59 15.16 6.88
N PRO A 80 1.18 16.38 6.84
CA PRO A 80 2.57 16.56 6.46
C PRO A 80 3.52 15.70 7.30
N GLY A 81 4.30 14.85 6.63
CA GLY A 81 5.21 13.89 7.28
C GLY A 81 4.76 12.44 7.14
N ASP A 82 3.50 12.20 6.74
CA ASP A 82 3.02 10.88 6.35
C ASP A 82 3.63 10.45 5.01
N TYR A 83 3.80 9.14 4.84
CA TYR A 83 4.27 8.53 3.61
C TYR A 83 3.28 7.49 3.10
N ILE A 84 3.13 7.44 1.77
CA ILE A 84 2.40 6.39 1.07
C ILE A 84 3.38 5.69 0.13
N CYS A 85 3.54 4.39 0.30
CA CYS A 85 4.22 3.51 -0.62
C CYS A 85 3.17 2.72 -1.41
N VAL A 86 3.23 2.82 -2.74
CA VAL A 86 2.33 2.09 -3.64
C VAL A 86 3.20 1.07 -4.38
N GLU A 87 3.09 -0.21 -4.02
CA GLU A 87 4.03 -1.24 -4.50
C GLU A 87 3.73 -1.66 -5.95
N ASP A 88 4.70 -2.29 -6.63
CA ASP A 88 4.56 -2.84 -7.98
C ASP A 88 4.05 -1.85 -9.04
N THR A 89 4.58 -0.62 -9.02
CA THR A 89 4.23 0.38 -10.05
C THR A 89 5.11 0.30 -11.30
N ASN A 90 6.14 -0.57 -11.33
CA ASN A 90 6.94 -0.77 -12.54
C ASN A 90 6.04 -1.10 -13.74
N PRO A 91 6.09 -0.33 -14.84
CA PRO A 91 5.27 -0.61 -16.02
C PRO A 91 5.54 -1.99 -16.64
N LEU A 92 6.70 -2.58 -16.38
CA LEU A 92 7.15 -3.89 -16.84
C LEU A 92 6.90 -5.01 -15.81
N ALA A 93 6.19 -4.75 -14.72
CA ALA A 93 5.85 -5.78 -13.73
C ALA A 93 5.05 -6.92 -14.40
N PRO A 94 5.46 -8.19 -14.23
CA PRO A 94 4.78 -9.34 -14.82
C PRO A 94 3.47 -9.65 -14.10
N ASN A 95 2.43 -10.06 -14.84
CA ASN A 95 1.12 -10.32 -14.22
C ASN A 95 1.07 -11.58 -13.34
N GLN A 96 2.08 -12.43 -13.40
CA GLN A 96 2.22 -13.63 -12.58
C GLN A 96 3.70 -13.85 -12.21
N PRO A 97 3.98 -14.43 -11.03
CA PRO A 97 5.33 -14.82 -10.65
C PRO A 97 6.01 -15.70 -11.70
N GLY A 98 7.28 -15.40 -11.99
CA GLY A 98 8.11 -16.18 -12.91
C GLY A 98 7.92 -15.89 -14.41
N GLN A 99 6.94 -15.08 -14.80
CA GLN A 99 6.83 -14.61 -16.17
C GLN A 99 7.96 -13.61 -16.53
N GLY A 100 8.37 -13.60 -17.80
CA GLY A 100 9.48 -12.76 -18.27
C GLY A 100 10.89 -13.30 -17.98
N LEU A 101 11.01 -14.42 -17.25
CA LEU A 101 12.30 -15.09 -17.00
C LEU A 101 12.86 -15.82 -18.24
N ILE A 102 11.98 -16.33 -19.10
CA ILE A 102 12.34 -16.96 -20.38
C ILE A 102 11.85 -16.04 -21.49
N LYS A 103 12.78 -15.41 -22.21
CA LYS A 103 12.51 -14.33 -23.16
C LYS A 103 11.53 -14.75 -24.26
N GLU A 104 11.63 -16.00 -24.71
CA GLU A 104 10.84 -16.58 -25.79
C GLU A 104 9.36 -16.77 -25.42
N LEU A 105 9.06 -16.91 -24.12
CA LEU A 105 7.68 -17.08 -23.64
C LEU A 105 6.93 -15.75 -23.53
N GLY A 106 7.66 -14.62 -23.46
CA GLY A 106 7.08 -13.30 -23.26
C GLY A 106 6.28 -13.17 -21.96
N TYR A 107 5.57 -12.06 -21.80
CA TYR A 107 4.57 -11.84 -20.75
C TYR A 107 3.68 -10.63 -21.07
N THR A 108 2.53 -10.52 -20.42
CA THR A 108 1.71 -9.32 -20.45
C THR A 108 2.00 -8.48 -19.20
N PRO A 109 2.54 -7.27 -19.33
CA PRO A 109 2.77 -6.41 -18.17
C PRO A 109 1.44 -5.92 -17.59
N PHE A 110 1.32 -5.87 -16.26
CA PHE A 110 0.16 -5.27 -15.59
C PHE A 110 0.42 -3.85 -15.09
N GLY A 111 1.68 -3.52 -14.80
CA GLY A 111 2.03 -2.29 -14.09
C GLY A 111 1.71 -1.00 -14.83
N HIS A 112 1.58 -1.00 -16.17
CA HIS A 112 1.18 0.19 -16.93
C HIS A 112 -0.17 0.76 -16.44
N SER A 113 -1.17 -0.10 -16.22
CA SER A 113 -2.49 0.38 -15.77
C SER A 113 -2.46 0.94 -14.35
N LYS A 114 -1.67 0.32 -13.45
CA LYS A 114 -1.49 0.78 -12.07
C LYS A 114 -0.76 2.12 -12.05
N LEU A 115 0.35 2.23 -12.78
CA LEU A 115 1.15 3.45 -12.88
C LEU A 115 0.36 4.62 -13.48
N ASP A 116 -0.44 4.39 -14.52
CA ASP A 116 -1.23 5.45 -15.15
C ASP A 116 -2.30 5.99 -14.20
N LYS A 117 -2.98 5.11 -13.45
CA LYS A 117 -3.92 5.49 -12.41
C LYS A 117 -3.25 6.29 -11.28
N LEU A 118 -2.06 5.84 -10.83
CA LEU A 118 -1.29 6.56 -9.80
C LEU A 118 -0.85 7.94 -10.31
N LYS A 119 -0.37 8.04 -11.55
CA LYS A 119 -0.01 9.32 -12.18
C LYS A 119 -1.20 10.27 -12.27
N GLU A 120 -2.40 9.76 -12.57
CA GLU A 120 -3.61 10.58 -12.61
C GLU A 120 -3.97 11.11 -11.21
N PHE A 121 -3.89 10.25 -10.19
CA PHE A 121 -4.05 10.66 -8.79
C PHE A 121 -3.03 11.75 -8.41
N MET A 122 -1.75 11.55 -8.71
CA MET A 122 -0.69 12.50 -8.38
C MET A 122 -0.85 13.84 -9.10
N LYS A 123 -1.29 13.84 -10.37
CA LYS A 123 -1.56 15.09 -11.11
C LYS A 123 -2.63 15.96 -10.45
N THR A 124 -3.63 15.34 -9.82
CA THR A 124 -4.73 16.05 -9.15
C THR A 124 -4.39 16.44 -7.71
N HIS A 125 -3.30 15.91 -7.14
CA HIS A 125 -2.84 16.18 -5.77
C HIS A 125 -1.38 16.69 -5.72
N SER A 126 -0.92 17.36 -6.78
CA SER A 126 0.49 17.77 -6.93
C SER A 126 0.98 18.77 -5.89
N GLU A 127 0.05 19.52 -5.27
CA GLU A 127 0.35 20.46 -4.18
C GLU A 127 0.40 19.78 -2.80
N ARG A 128 -0.11 18.54 -2.68
CA ARG A 128 -0.13 17.76 -1.43
C ARG A 128 1.01 16.74 -1.36
N TYR A 129 1.33 16.08 -2.47
CA TYR A 129 2.30 14.98 -2.49
C TYR A 129 3.49 15.28 -3.38
N LEU A 130 4.65 14.80 -2.93
CA LEU A 130 5.88 14.74 -3.72
C LEU A 130 6.31 13.26 -3.84
N VAL A 131 6.98 12.94 -4.94
CA VAL A 131 7.64 11.64 -5.10
C VAL A 131 9.00 11.70 -4.44
N ASP A 132 9.26 10.81 -3.48
CA ASP A 132 10.56 10.69 -2.85
C ASP A 132 11.53 9.92 -3.75
N GLN A 133 12.39 10.65 -4.44
CA GLN A 133 13.36 10.09 -5.39
C GLN A 133 14.49 9.29 -4.73
N LEU A 134 14.66 9.37 -3.41
CA LEU A 134 15.66 8.59 -2.69
C LEU A 134 15.18 7.16 -2.43
N TYR A 135 13.88 7.00 -2.12
CA TYR A 135 13.29 5.70 -1.78
C TYR A 135 12.54 5.03 -2.92
N THR A 136 12.05 5.79 -3.91
CA THR A 136 11.55 5.23 -5.16
C THR A 136 12.68 4.52 -5.90
N ASP A 137 12.55 3.20 -6.08
CA ASP A 137 13.56 2.38 -6.72
C ASP A 137 13.29 2.15 -8.22
N LEU A 138 14.09 1.29 -8.86
CA LEU A 138 13.93 0.95 -10.29
C LEU A 138 12.68 0.11 -10.57
N PHE A 139 12.09 -0.50 -9.54
CA PHE A 139 10.86 -1.30 -9.60
C PHE A 139 9.61 -0.46 -9.29
N GLY A 140 9.79 0.85 -9.10
CA GLY A 140 8.72 1.85 -9.05
C GLY A 140 8.28 2.14 -7.64
#